data_AF-K0JA65-F1
#
_entry.id   AF-K0JA65-F1
#
_cell.length_a   1.000
_cell.length_b   1.000
_cell.length_c   1.000
_cell.angle_alpha   90.00
_cell.angle_beta   90.00
_cell.angle_gamma   90.00
#
_symmetry.space_group_name_H-M   'P 1'
#
loop_
_entity.id
_entity.type
_entity.pdbx_description
1 polymer ?
#
loop_
_entity_poly.entity_id
_entity_poly.type
_entity_poly.pdbx_seq_one_letter_code
_entity_poly.pdbx_strand_id
1 'polypeptide(L)'
;MSFVVVLVLAVAVMCFSLFIMSRENLGVGAQVSFESGLMSLSSDKKAFSVRFFALAVVFLLLDLETAFLLFSPLSLGGALVVINLCLLLMVWLYFLGTVYEWYAGSLSWSF
;
A
#
# COMPACT_ATOMS: atom_id res chain seq x y z
N MET A 1 2.69 -13.49 -25.99
CA MET A 1 1.78 -14.64 -26.11
C MET A 1 1.26 -15.09 -24.75
N SER A 2 2.11 -15.38 -23.76
CA SER A 2 1.69 -15.72 -22.40
C SER A 2 0.84 -14.65 -21.70
N PHE A 3 1.22 -13.37 -21.79
CA PHE A 3 0.44 -12.27 -21.18
C PHE A 3 -0.99 -12.17 -21.71
N VAL A 4 -1.17 -12.37 -23.03
CA VAL A 4 -2.50 -12.33 -23.68
C VAL A 4 -3.36 -13.49 -23.18
N VAL A 5 -2.77 -14.68 -23.01
CA VAL A 5 -3.49 -15.85 -22.48
C VAL A 5 -3.96 -15.62 -21.03
N VAL A 6 -3.10 -15.05 -20.17
CA VAL A 6 -3.47 -14.75 -18.78
C VAL A 6 -4.61 -13.72 -18.72
N LEU A 7 -4.55 -12.68 -19.55
CA LEU A 7 -5.59 -11.65 -19.60
C LEU A 7 -6.93 -12.22 -20.07
N VAL A 8 -6.93 -13.06 -21.10
CA VAL A 8 -8.14 -13.74 -21.59
C VAL A 8 -8.72 -14.65 -20.51
N LEU A 9 -7.89 -15.38 -19.77
CA LEU A 9 -8.33 -16.24 -18.67
C LEU A 9 -8.98 -15.43 -17.53
N ALA A 10 -8.35 -14.33 -17.11
CA ALA A 10 -8.87 -13.46 -16.05
C ALA A 10 -10.25 -12.88 -16.41
N VAL A 11 -10.40 -12.40 -17.66
CA VAL A 11 -11.67 -11.89 -18.17
C VAL A 11 -12.71 -13.01 -18.24
N ALA A 12 -12.34 -14.20 -18.70
CA ALA A 12 -13.25 -15.34 -18.77
C ALA A 12 -13.79 -15.75 -17.39
N VAL A 13 -12.92 -15.79 -16.37
CA VAL A 13 -13.33 -16.10 -14.98
C VAL A 13 -14.27 -15.02 -14.43
N MET A 14 -13.99 -13.74 -14.70
CA MET A 14 -14.87 -12.64 -14.29
C MET A 14 -16.24 -12.68 -15.00
N CYS A 15 -16.27 -12.95 -16.31
CA CYS A 15 -17.53 -13.10 -17.03
C CYS A 15 -18.34 -14.31 -16.53
N PHE A 16 -17.66 -15.40 -16.19
CA PHE A 16 -18.30 -16.59 -15.65
C PHE A 16 -18.91 -16.34 -14.26
N SER A 17 -18.21 -15.62 -13.37
CA SER A 17 -18.76 -15.27 -12.05
C SER A 17 -19.97 -14.34 -12.15
N LEU A 18 -19.94 -13.35 -13.05
CA LEU A 18 -21.09 -12.47 -13.31
C LEU A 18 -22.28 -13.23 -13.91
N PHE A 19 -22.02 -14.20 -14.79
CA PHE A 19 -23.06 -15.05 -15.35
C PHE A 19 -23.77 -15.86 -14.26
N ILE A 20 -23.02 -16.43 -13.30
CA ILE A 20 -23.60 -17.14 -12.15
C ILE A 20 -24.43 -16.18 -11.29
N MET A 21 -23.87 -15.00 -10.93
CA MET A 21 -24.54 -14.01 -10.08
C MET A 21 -25.84 -13.48 -10.68
N SER A 22 -25.92 -13.34 -12.02
CA SER A 22 -27.13 -12.87 -12.71
C SER A 22 -28.36 -13.77 -12.50
N ARG A 23 -28.15 -15.02 -12.08
CA ARG A 23 -29.21 -16.01 -11.82
C ARG A 23 -29.74 -15.94 -10.39
N GLU A 24 -29.08 -15.18 -9.51
CA GLU A 24 -29.51 -15.01 -8.13
C GLU A 24 -30.48 -13.82 -8.02
N ASN A 25 -31.73 -14.10 -7.66
CA ASN A 25 -32.68 -13.07 -7.23
C ASN A 25 -32.27 -12.57 -5.84
N LEU A 26 -31.33 -11.63 -5.81
CA LEU A 26 -30.90 -10.98 -4.58
C LEU A 26 -32.08 -10.17 -4.01
N GLY A 27 -32.70 -10.68 -2.94
CA GLY A 27 -33.74 -9.97 -2.21
C GLY A 27 -33.24 -8.63 -1.68
N VAL A 28 -34.15 -7.70 -1.38
CA VAL A 28 -33.86 -6.31 -0.97
C VAL A 28 -32.84 -6.22 0.18
N GLY A 29 -32.78 -7.22 1.07
CA GLY A 29 -31.82 -7.26 2.19
C GLY A 29 -30.37 -7.65 1.83
N ALA A 30 -30.12 -8.26 0.67
CA ALA A 30 -28.78 -8.65 0.24
C ALA A 30 -27.94 -7.48 -0.29
N GLN A 31 -28.59 -6.37 -0.64
CA GLN A 31 -27.93 -5.13 -1.10
C GLN A 31 -27.65 -4.15 0.04
N VAL A 32 -28.03 -4.50 1.28
CA VAL A 32 -27.81 -3.65 2.45
C VAL A 32 -26.45 -3.97 3.04
N SER A 33 -25.68 -2.93 3.36
CA SER A 33 -24.41 -3.05 4.08
C SER A 33 -24.59 -3.86 5.36
N PHE A 34 -23.57 -4.66 5.69
CA PHE A 34 -23.60 -5.58 6.83
C PHE A 34 -23.58 -4.81 8.17
N GLU A 35 -24.74 -4.28 8.55
CA GLU A 35 -25.02 -3.68 9.86
C GLU A 35 -26.52 -3.76 10.22
N SER A 36 -27.28 -4.61 9.52
CA SER A 36 -28.67 -4.99 9.80
C SER A 36 -29.67 -3.84 9.99
N GLY A 37 -30.38 -3.45 8.93
CA GLY A 37 -31.67 -2.72 9.02
C GLY A 37 -31.65 -1.30 9.62
N LEU A 38 -30.50 -0.80 10.05
CA LEU A 38 -30.34 0.57 10.49
C LEU A 38 -29.88 1.41 9.30
N MET A 39 -30.77 2.30 8.83
CA MET A 39 -30.37 3.38 7.94
C MET A 39 -29.27 4.17 8.65
N SER A 40 -28.05 4.11 8.13
CA SER A 40 -26.92 4.90 8.60
C SER A 40 -27.20 6.39 8.34
N LEU A 41 -28.00 7.01 9.21
CA LEU A 41 -28.20 8.44 9.30
C LEU A 41 -26.99 9.15 9.94
N SER A 42 -25.90 8.43 10.21
CA SER A 42 -24.65 9.04 10.60
C SER A 42 -23.85 9.38 9.35
N SER A 43 -23.78 10.67 9.04
CA SER A 43 -22.76 11.21 8.16
C SER A 43 -21.39 10.71 8.60
N ASP A 44 -20.79 9.81 7.81
CA ASP A 44 -19.47 9.21 8.00
C ASP A 44 -18.35 10.25 7.82
N LYS A 45 -18.35 11.27 8.67
CA LYS A 45 -17.25 12.21 8.85
C LYS A 45 -16.45 11.83 10.09
N LYS A 46 -16.18 10.55 10.28
CA LYS A 46 -15.19 10.14 11.27
C LYS A 46 -13.83 10.49 10.70
N ALA A 47 -13.16 11.46 11.31
CA ALA A 47 -11.80 11.80 10.95
C ALA A 47 -10.94 10.54 11.07
N PHE A 48 -10.28 10.19 9.97
CA PHE A 48 -9.36 9.07 9.92
C PHE A 48 -8.17 9.33 10.83
N SER A 49 -7.61 8.26 11.43
CA SER A 49 -6.47 8.39 12.34
C SER A 49 -5.25 8.93 11.58
N VAL A 50 -4.69 10.04 12.09
CA VAL A 50 -3.46 10.68 11.56
C VAL A 50 -2.26 9.72 11.55
N ARG A 51 -2.31 8.65 12.37
CA ARG A 51 -1.23 7.65 12.45
C ARG A 51 -1.05 6.87 11.15
N PHE A 52 -2.14 6.56 10.45
CA PHE A 52 -2.07 5.89 9.15
C PHE A 52 -1.46 6.81 8.08
N PHE A 53 -1.70 8.11 8.18
CA PHE A 53 -1.04 9.09 7.31
C PHE A 53 0.47 9.13 7.57
N ALA A 54 0.90 9.14 8.84
CA ALA A 54 2.32 9.08 9.19
C ALA A 54 2.99 7.81 8.63
N LEU A 55 2.35 6.64 8.77
CA LEU A 55 2.83 5.39 8.17
C LEU A 55 2.98 5.47 6.64
N ALA A 56 2.02 6.09 5.95
CA ALA A 56 2.08 6.26 4.51
C ALA A 56 3.26 7.16 4.07
N VAL A 57 3.56 8.21 4.83
CA VAL A 57 4.71 9.10 4.56
C VAL A 57 6.03 8.35 4.77
N VAL A 58 6.17 7.61 5.88
CA VAL A 58 7.37 6.79 6.16
C VAL A 58 7.56 5.74 5.07
N PHE A 59 6.49 5.03 4.69
CA PHE A 59 6.53 4.05 3.60
C PHE A 59 6.95 4.67 2.26
N LEU A 60 6.37 5.82 1.90
CA LEU A 60 6.72 6.52 0.65
C LEU A 60 8.19 6.94 0.62
N LEU A 61 8.73 7.43 1.74
CA LEU A 61 10.13 7.82 1.85
C LEU A 61 11.06 6.59 1.71
N LEU A 62 10.73 5.46 2.34
CA LEU A 62 11.50 4.22 2.19
C LEU A 62 11.46 3.69 0.75
N ASP A 63 10.30 3.73 0.10
CA ASP A 63 10.13 3.23 -1.26
C ASP A 63 10.88 4.10 -2.30
N LEU A 64 10.94 5.42 -2.03
CA LEU A 64 11.79 6.33 -2.80
C LEU A 64 13.28 6.01 -2.61
N GLU A 65 13.72 5.74 -1.38
CA GLU A 65 15.12 5.40 -1.11
C GLU A 65 15.55 4.09 -1.78
N THR A 66 14.71 3.05 -1.72
CA THR A 66 15.00 1.77 -2.39
C THR A 66 15.04 1.92 -3.91
N ALA A 67 14.20 2.78 -4.50
CA ALA A 67 14.27 3.11 -5.92
C ALA A 67 15.62 3.75 -6.29
N PHE A 68 16.13 4.68 -5.46
CA PHE A 68 17.47 5.26 -5.65
C PHE A 68 18.60 4.24 -5.49
N LEU A 69 18.50 3.33 -4.50
CA LEU A 69 19.46 2.25 -4.32
C LEU A 69 19.50 1.29 -5.51
N LEU A 70 18.34 0.92 -6.05
CA LEU A 70 18.24 0.02 -7.20
C LEU A 70 18.75 0.65 -8.50
N PHE A 71 18.51 1.95 -8.70
CA PHE A 71 18.97 2.66 -9.90
C PHE A 71 20.46 3.04 -9.85
N SER A 72 21.06 3.08 -8.65
CA SER A 72 22.46 3.42 -8.49
C SER A 72 23.39 2.38 -9.15
N PRO A 73 24.49 2.81 -9.82
CA PRO A 73 25.45 1.92 -10.49
C PRO A 73 26.36 1.14 -9.53
N LEU A 74 25.85 0.66 -8.39
CA LEU A 74 26.60 -0.06 -7.35
C LEU A 74 27.40 -1.27 -7.88
N SER A 75 27.03 -1.82 -9.03
CA SER A 75 27.65 -2.99 -9.67
C SER A 75 28.67 -2.67 -10.77
N LEU A 76 28.78 -1.40 -11.22
CA LEU A 76 29.79 -1.01 -12.20
C LEU A 76 31.08 -0.72 -11.43
N GLY A 77 32.00 -1.68 -11.41
CA GLY A 77 33.22 -1.73 -10.58
C GLY A 77 34.27 -0.62 -10.78
N GLY A 78 33.87 0.61 -11.09
CA GLY A 78 34.71 1.79 -11.25
C GLY A 78 34.35 2.91 -10.27
N ALA A 79 35.12 3.00 -9.18
CA ALA A 79 35.53 4.24 -8.49
C ALA A 79 34.53 5.43 -8.38
N LEU A 80 33.31 5.24 -7.87
CA LEU A 80 32.59 6.32 -7.19
C LEU A 80 32.38 6.00 -5.72
N VAL A 81 33.50 5.93 -4.98
CA VAL A 81 33.52 5.87 -3.51
C VAL A 81 32.62 6.96 -2.90
N VAL A 82 32.55 8.13 -3.55
CA VAL A 82 31.68 9.25 -3.16
C VAL A 82 30.19 8.89 -3.28
N ILE A 83 29.76 8.20 -4.34
CA ILE A 83 28.36 7.77 -4.49
C ILE A 83 28.02 6.72 -3.44
N ASN A 84 28.89 5.75 -3.23
CA ASN A 84 28.67 4.71 -2.21
C ASN A 84 28.58 5.30 -0.80
N LEU A 85 29.43 6.28 -0.47
CA LEU A 85 29.37 7.01 0.79
C LEU A 85 28.07 7.83 0.92
N CYS A 86 27.64 8.48 -0.16
CA CYS A 86 26.41 9.27 -0.16
C CYS A 86 25.17 8.38 0.03
N LEU A 87 25.11 7.21 -0.62
CA LEU A 87 24.03 6.23 -0.44
C LEU A 87 24.01 5.66 0.98
N LEU A 88 25.19 5.32 1.53
CA LEU A 88 25.29 4.83 2.89
C LEU A 88 24.83 5.90 3.90
N LEU A 89 25.19 7.17 3.68
CA LEU A 89 24.70 8.28 4.50
C LEU A 89 23.18 8.47 4.39
N MET A 90 22.61 8.36 3.20
CA MET A 90 21.15 8.40 2.98
C MET A 90 20.43 7.33 3.81
N VAL A 91 20.87 6.07 3.72
CA VAL A 91 20.32 4.95 4.50
C VAL A 91 20.41 5.21 6.00
N TRP A 92 21.56 5.72 6.46
CA TRP A 92 21.75 6.05 7.88
C TRP A 92 20.84 7.16 8.36
N LEU A 93 20.65 8.22 7.56
CA LEU A 93 19.77 9.34 7.90
C LEU A 93 18.31 8.89 8.00
N TYR A 94 17.86 8.07 7.05
CA TYR A 94 16.51 7.51 7.08
C TYR A 94 16.29 6.59 8.30
N PHE A 95 17.26 5.73 8.60
CA PHE A 95 17.21 4.87 9.79
C PHE A 95 17.10 5.70 11.08
N LEU A 96 17.92 6.74 11.23
CA LEU A 96 17.86 7.64 12.39
C LEU A 96 16.52 8.38 12.47
N GLY A 97 15.98 8.86 11.35
CA GLY A 97 14.67 9.49 11.29
C GLY A 97 13.55 8.55 11.76
N THR A 98 13.58 7.30 11.31
CA THR A 98 12.60 6.28 11.71
C THR A 98 12.69 5.96 13.21
N VAL A 99 13.91 5.85 13.76
CA VAL A 99 14.13 5.65 15.21
C VAL A 99 13.62 6.84 16.02
N TYR A 100 13.83 8.06 15.53
CA TYR A 100 13.30 9.27 16.17
C TYR A 100 11.77 9.26 16.22
N GLU A 101 11.11 8.95 15.10
CA GLU A 101 9.65 8.87 15.04
C GLU A 101 9.08 7.73 15.90
N TRP A 102 9.81 6.62 16.02
CA TRP A 102 9.47 5.54 16.92
C TRP A 102 9.49 6.02 18.38
N TYR A 103 10.57 6.69 18.79
CA TYR A 103 10.68 7.23 20.14
C TYR A 103 9.63 8.31 20.43
N ALA A 104 9.26 9.12 19.44
CA ALA A 104 8.17 10.08 19.55
C ALA A 104 6.78 9.44 19.74
N GLY A 105 6.68 8.11 19.61
CA GLY A 105 5.45 7.36 19.87
C GLY A 105 4.44 7.40 18.72
N SER A 106 4.76 8.07 17.60
CA SER A 106 3.92 8.14 16.40
C SER A 106 3.60 6.75 15.82
N LEU A 107 4.57 5.84 15.93
CA LEU A 107 4.50 4.46 15.46
C LEU A 107 4.06 3.45 16.53
N SER A 108 3.81 3.89 17.77
CA SER A 108 3.40 2.98 18.84
C SER A 108 1.92 2.60 18.71
N TRP A 109 1.65 1.30 18.63
CA TRP A 109 0.30 0.76 18.68
C TRP A 109 0.04 0.28 20.11
N SER A 110 -0.74 1.04 20.87
CA SER A 110 -1.54 0.44 21.94
C SER A 110 -2.76 -0.19 21.29
N PHE A 111 -2.92 -1.50 21.51
CA PHE A 111 -4.17 -2.18 21.21
C PHE A 111 -5.34 -1.53 21.95
#